data_AF-A0A957RJ05-F1
#
_entry.id   AF-A0A957RJ05-F1
#
_cell.length_a   1.000
_cell.length_b   1.000
_cell.length_c   1.000
_cell.angle_alpha   90.00
_cell.angle_beta   90.00
_cell.angle_gamma   90.00
#
_symmetry.space_group_name_H-M   'P 1'
#
loop_
_entity.id
_entity.type
_entity.pdbx_description
1 polymer ?
#
loop_
_entity_poly.entity_id
_entity_poly.type
_entity_poly.pdbx_seq_one_letter_code
_entity_poly.pdbx_strand_id
1 'polypeptide(L)'
;MRYLLDTSALLAHYRQEAGWDTVQALFDDEATELIIAVVTLTEFGRRLRDLGQAEDAILDTLNDYQLLFSEIVSINVTVAQTALAIGYKTPQRLRAIGRQS
;
A
#
# COMPACT_ATOMS: atom_id res chain seq x y z
N MET A 1 -4.46 16.04 4.78
CA MET A 1 -5.16 14.96 5.53
C MET A 1 -4.29 13.70 5.48
N ARG A 2 -4.39 12.78 6.44
CA ARG A 2 -3.50 11.61 6.48
C ARG A 2 -4.17 10.35 5.95
N TYR A 3 -3.53 9.67 5.00
CA TYR A 3 -4.04 8.44 4.39
C TYR A 3 -3.04 7.30 4.52
N LEU A 4 -3.55 6.12 4.87
CA LEU A 4 -2.79 4.87 4.85
C LEU A 4 -3.13 4.11 3.57
N LEU A 5 -2.16 4.02 2.66
CA LEU A 5 -2.32 3.24 1.43
C LEU A 5 -1.96 1.77 1.67
N ASP A 6 -2.74 0.88 1.05
CA ASP A 6 -2.46 -0.56 1.05
C ASP A 6 -1.75 -0.99 -0.25
N THR A 7 -1.39 -2.28 -0.33
CA THR A 7 -0.68 -2.82 -1.49
C THR A 7 -1.48 -2.68 -2.79
N SER A 8 -2.82 -2.67 -2.73
CA SER A 8 -3.65 -2.57 -3.93
C SER A 8 -3.61 -1.18 -4.54
N ALA A 9 -3.52 -0.12 -3.72
CA ALA A 9 -3.34 1.25 -4.20
C ALA A 9 -2.01 1.42 -4.93
N LEU A 10 -0.92 0.88 -4.38
CA LEU A 10 0.41 0.91 -5.03
C LEU A 10 0.40 0.12 -6.33
N LEU A 11 -0.24 -1.06 -6.37
CA LEU A 11 -0.36 -1.85 -7.59
C LEU A 11 -1.19 -1.16 -8.66
N ALA A 12 -2.31 -0.54 -8.28
CA ALA A 12 -3.15 0.20 -9.21
C ALA A 12 -2.36 1.35 -9.85
N HIS A 13 -1.64 2.12 -9.03
CA HIS A 13 -0.76 3.18 -9.52
C HIS A 13 0.35 2.66 -10.43
N TYR A 14 1.09 1.63 -10.01
CA TYR A 14 2.19 1.04 -10.79
C TYR A 14 1.74 0.50 -12.16
N ARG A 15 0.56 -0.12 -12.21
CA ARG A 15 0.02 -0.76 -13.42
C ARG A 15 -0.90 0.13 -14.23
N GLN A 16 -1.18 1.35 -13.75
CA GLN A 16 -2.19 2.26 -14.29
C GLN A 16 -3.57 1.58 -14.46
N GLU A 17 -3.96 0.77 -13.49
CA GLU A 17 -5.27 0.10 -13.46
C GLU A 17 -6.37 1.02 -12.91
N ALA A 18 -7.65 0.61 -13.00
CA ALA A 18 -8.76 1.42 -12.52
C ALA A 18 -8.54 1.93 -11.07
N GLY A 19 -8.62 3.25 -10.88
CA GLY A 19 -8.33 3.94 -9.62
C GLY A 19 -6.91 4.50 -9.50
N TRP A 20 -6.02 4.26 -10.47
CA TRP A 20 -4.65 4.79 -10.47
C TRP A 20 -4.61 6.33 -10.45
N ASP A 21 -5.55 6.97 -11.13
CA ASP A 21 -5.72 8.42 -11.23
C ASP A 21 -6.04 9.05 -9.87
N THR A 22 -6.84 8.35 -9.06
CA THR A 22 -7.15 8.77 -7.69
C THR A 22 -5.91 8.69 -6.81
N VAL A 23 -5.09 7.64 -6.98
CA VAL A 23 -3.83 7.49 -6.24
C VAL A 23 -2.82 8.55 -6.69
N GLN A 24 -2.72 8.83 -7.98
CA GLN A 24 -1.88 9.91 -8.53
C GLN A 24 -2.28 11.26 -7.95
N ALA A 25 -3.58 11.58 -7.92
CA ALA A 25 -4.07 12.84 -7.37
C ALA A 25 -3.73 13.00 -5.87
N LEU A 26 -3.65 11.90 -5.12
CA LEU A 26 -3.20 11.91 -3.73
C LEU A 26 -1.69 12.17 -3.61
N PHE A 27 -0.87 11.66 -4.53
CA PHE A 27 0.57 11.96 -4.58
C PHE A 27 0.85 13.41 -4.97
N ASP A 28 0.03 14.00 -5.84
CA ASP A 28 0.19 15.38 -6.31
C ASP A 28 -0.30 16.44 -5.30
N ASP A 29 -1.07 16.04 -4.28
CA ASP A 29 -1.58 16.94 -3.25
C ASP A 29 -0.56 17.13 -2.11
N GLU A 30 0.18 18.25 -2.13
CA GLU A 30 1.16 18.61 -1.11
C GLU A 30 0.57 18.76 0.31
N ALA A 31 -0.75 18.96 0.45
CA ALA A 31 -1.42 19.04 1.75
C ALA A 31 -1.79 17.66 2.34
N THR A 32 -1.49 16.58 1.61
CA THR A 32 -1.80 15.22 1.99
C THR A 32 -0.57 14.48 2.54
N GLU A 33 -0.73 13.87 3.71
CA GLU A 33 0.27 13.01 4.33
C GLU A 33 -0.02 11.55 3.95
N LEU A 34 0.80 10.99 3.08
CA LEU A 34 0.68 9.59 2.67
C LEU A 34 1.59 8.72 3.50
N ILE A 35 1.03 7.65 4.06
CA ILE A 35 1.76 6.67 4.85
C ILE A 35 1.48 5.25 4.35
N ILE A 36 2.41 4.34 4.63
CA ILE A 36 2.25 2.90 4.42
C ILE A 36 2.70 2.12 5.65
N ALA A 37 2.17 0.92 5.85
CA ALA A 37 2.78 -0.05 6.76
C ALA A 37 4.00 -0.69 6.10
N VAL A 38 5.07 -0.98 6.86
CA VAL A 38 6.31 -1.60 6.32
C VAL A 38 6.06 -2.90 5.54
N VAL A 39 5.06 -3.68 5.96
CA VAL A 39 4.66 -4.92 5.27
C VAL A 39 4.13 -4.68 3.86
N THR A 40 3.63 -3.47 3.56
CA THR A 40 3.14 -3.08 2.24
C THR A 40 4.24 -3.15 1.19
N LEU A 41 5.48 -2.78 1.54
CA LEU A 41 6.64 -2.86 0.63
C LEU A 41 6.98 -4.30 0.30
N THR A 42 7.00 -5.19 1.30
CA THR A 42 7.24 -6.63 1.09
C THR A 42 6.17 -7.25 0.19
N GLU A 43 4.90 -6.93 0.46
CA GLU A 43 3.78 -7.43 -0.34
C GLU A 43 3.79 -6.85 -1.76
N PHE A 44 4.13 -5.58 -1.93
CA PHE A 44 4.26 -4.96 -3.25
C PHE A 44 5.40 -5.58 -4.04
N GLY A 45 6.59 -5.74 -3.45
CA GLY A 45 7.73 -6.41 -4.09
C GLY A 45 7.42 -7.86 -4.50
N ARG A 46 6.71 -8.62 -3.66
CA ARG A 46 6.23 -9.97 -4.02
C ARG A 46 5.31 -9.92 -5.25
N ARG A 47 4.43 -8.94 -5.32
CA ARG A 47 3.50 -8.79 -6.45
C ARG A 47 4.22 -8.37 -7.72
N LEU A 48 5.23 -7.50 -7.64
CA LEU A 48 6.09 -7.18 -8.78
C LEU A 48 6.84 -8.41 -9.30
N ARG A 49 7.34 -9.26 -8.39
CA ARG A 49 7.93 -10.55 -8.76
C ARG A 49 6.92 -11.48 -9.43
N ASP A 50 5.70 -11.59 -8.91
CA ASP A 50 4.62 -12.38 -9.52
C ASP A 50 4.30 -11.87 -10.95
N LEU A 51 4.53 -10.58 -11.22
CA LEU A 51 4.39 -9.93 -12.53
C LEU A 51 5.62 -10.12 -13.44
N GLY A 52 6.63 -10.88 -13.01
CA GLY A 52 7.81 -11.21 -13.79
C GLY A 52 8.91 -10.14 -13.78
N GLN A 53 8.87 -9.18 -12.86
CA GLN A 53 9.95 -8.19 -12.72
C GLN A 53 11.23 -8.83 -12.18
N ALA A 54 12.37 -8.33 -12.64
CA ALA A 54 13.70 -8.72 -12.14
C ALA A 54 13.95 -8.13 -10.74
N GLU A 55 14.83 -8.78 -9.97
CA GLU A 55 15.07 -8.41 -8.57
C GLU A 55 15.62 -6.99 -8.40
N ASP A 56 16.56 -6.58 -9.25
CA ASP A 56 17.11 -5.23 -9.31
C ASP A 56 16.01 -4.19 -9.59
N ALA A 57 15.21 -4.41 -10.64
CA ALA A 57 14.09 -3.54 -10.99
C ALA A 57 13.03 -3.44 -9.88
N ILE A 58 12.81 -4.52 -9.13
CA ILE A 58 11.91 -4.51 -7.96
C ILE A 58 12.49 -3.61 -6.87
N LEU A 59 13.76 -3.75 -6.54
CA LEU A 59 14.40 -2.96 -5.49
C LEU A 59 14.42 -1.46 -5.86
N ASP A 60 14.70 -1.14 -7.12
CA ASP A 60 14.63 0.24 -7.62
C ASP A 60 13.21 0.81 -7.50
N THR A 61 12.20 0.05 -7.96
CA THR A 61 10.79 0.45 -7.82
C THR A 61 10.40 0.66 -6.36
N LEU A 62 10.83 -0.23 -5.46
CA LEU A 62 10.54 -0.09 -4.03
C LEU A 62 11.21 1.16 -3.44
N ASN A 63 12.42 1.51 -3.88
CA ASN A 63 13.10 2.73 -3.42
C ASN A 63 12.37 3.98 -3.91
N ASP A 64 11.96 4.01 -5.18
CA ASP A 64 11.20 5.13 -5.74
C ASP A 64 9.88 5.35 -4.99
N TYR A 65 9.13 4.28 -4.73
CA TYR A 65 7.87 4.38 -3.98
C TYR A 65 8.08 4.83 -2.54
N GLN A 66 9.17 4.43 -1.87
CA GLN A 66 9.45 4.85 -0.50
C GLN A 66 9.57 6.37 -0.37
N LEU A 67 10.10 7.05 -1.39
CA LEU A 67 10.26 8.51 -1.40
C LEU A 67 8.92 9.27 -1.49
N LEU A 68 7.85 8.60 -1.91
CA LEU A 68 6.52 9.20 -2.04
C LEU A 68 5.75 9.26 -0.71
N PHE A 69 6.24 8.59 0.34
CA PHE A 69 5.53 8.49 1.61
C PHE A 69 6.19 9.35 2.68
N SER A 70 5.37 10.09 3.43
CA SER A 70 5.80 10.89 4.57
C SER A 70 6.27 10.02 5.74
N GLU A 71 5.73 8.81 5.86
CA GLU A 71 6.11 7.85 6.91
C GLU A 71 5.87 6.40 6.47
N ILE A 72 6.81 5.52 6.84
CA ILE A 72 6.68 4.07 6.74
C ILE A 72 6.53 3.50 8.15
N VAL A 73 5.32 3.08 8.50
CA VAL A 73 4.96 2.66 9.84
C VAL A 73 5.47 1.24 10.12
N SER A 74 6.26 1.10 11.18
CA SER A 74 6.73 -0.21 11.66
C SER A 74 5.60 -1.02 12.31
N ILE A 75 5.56 -2.32 12.04
CA ILE A 75 4.61 -3.23 12.68
C ILE A 75 5.29 -3.93 13.86
N ASN A 76 4.72 -3.79 15.05
CA ASN A 76 5.16 -4.45 16.26
C ASN A 76 4.08 -5.38 16.84
N VAL A 77 4.39 -6.06 17.93
CA VAL A 77 3.48 -7.00 18.60
C VAL A 77 2.16 -6.33 19.00
N THR A 78 2.21 -5.10 19.52
CA THR A 78 1.02 -4.34 19.93
C THR A 78 0.10 -4.04 18.75
N VAL A 79 0.67 -3.61 17.61
CA VAL A 79 -0.10 -3.37 16.38
C VAL A 79 -0.74 -4.66 15.88
N ALA A 80 0.01 -5.78 15.87
CA ALA A 80 -0.50 -7.08 15.44
C ALA A 80 -1.64 -7.59 16.34
N GLN A 81 -1.52 -7.49 17.65
CA GLN A 81 -2.57 -7.87 18.61
C GLN A 81 -3.82 -7.00 18.45
N THR A 82 -3.64 -5.70 18.22
CA THR A 82 -4.75 -4.78 17.98
C THR A 82 -5.48 -5.13 16.68
N ALA A 83 -4.74 -5.39 15.59
CA ALA A 83 -5.31 -5.82 14.32
C ALA A 83 -6.11 -7.13 14.46
N LEU A 84 -5.59 -8.09 15.23
CA LEU A 84 -6.31 -9.33 15.54
C LEU A 84 -7.63 -9.06 16.29
N ALA A 85 -7.60 -8.20 17.30
CA ALA A 85 -8.80 -7.82 18.07
C ALA A 85 -9.85 -7.12 17.21
N ILE A 86 -9.43 -6.26 16.26
CA ILE A 86 -10.32 -5.63 15.28
C ILE A 86 -10.94 -6.71 14.39
N GLY A 87 -10.16 -7.70 13.95
CA GLY A 87 -10.64 -8.83 13.15
C GLY A 87 -11.77 -9.61 13.81
N TYR A 88 -11.66 -9.90 15.11
CA TYR A 88 -12.74 -10.58 15.85
C TYR A 88 -14.03 -9.75 15.96
N LYS A 89 -13.92 -8.43 15.97
CA LYS A 89 -15.06 -7.50 16.07
C LYS A 89 -15.66 -7.12 14.73
N THR A 90 -15.04 -7.56 13.62
CA THR A 90 -15.49 -7.23 12.27
C THR A 90 -15.95 -8.52 11.57
N PRO A 91 -17.24 -8.89 11.69
CA PRO A 91 -17.76 -10.17 11.20
C PRO A 91 -17.70 -10.35 9.68
N GLN A 92 -17.43 -9.28 8.92
CA GLN A 92 -17.18 -9.32 7.48
C GLN A 92 -15.84 -8.66 7.17
N ARG A 93 -15.08 -9.23 6.23
CA ARG A 93 -13.87 -8.59 5.72
C ARG A 93 -14.22 -7.19 5.23
N LEU A 94 -13.54 -6.17 5.76
CA LEU A 94 -13.55 -4.84 5.18
C LEU A 94 -13.11 -4.98 3.73
N ARG A 95 -13.99 -4.56 2.80
CA ARG A 95 -13.68 -4.61 1.37
C ARG A 95 -12.59 -3.59 1.09
N ALA A 96 -11.53 -4.02 0.41
CA ALA A 96 -10.60 -3.09 -0.20
C ALA A 96 -11.37 -2.25 -1.24
N ILE A 97 -11.22 -0.92 -1.19
CA ILE A 97 -11.73 -0.03 -2.22
C ILE A 97 -10.85 -0.30 -3.45
N GLY A 98 -11.40 -0.92 -4.50
CA GLY A 98 -10.68 -1.27 -5.73
C GLY A 98 -11.12 -2.56 -6.42
N ARG A 99 -11.89 -3.44 -5.75
CA ARG A 99 -12.47 -4.63 -6.39
C ARG A 99 -13.90 -4.35 -6.85
N GLN A 100 -14.05 -3.61 -7.94
CA GLN A 100 -15.28 -3.65 -8.74
C GLN A 100 -15.06 -4.68 -9.83
N SER A 101 -15.63 -5.88 -9.62
CA SER A 101 -15.83 -6.89 -10.65
C SER A 101 -16.94 -6.48 -11.60
#